data_AF-A0A1V6RRN6-F1
#
_entry.id   AF-A0A1V6RRN6-F1
#
_cell.length_a   1.000
_cell.length_b   1.000
_cell.length_c   1.000
_cell.angle_alpha   90.00
_cell.angle_beta   90.00
_cell.angle_gamma   90.00
#
_symmetry.space_group_name_H-M   'P 1'
#
loop_
_entity.id
_entity.type
_entity.pdbx_description
1 polymer ?
#
loop_
_entity_poly.entity_id
_entity_poly.type
_entity_poly.pdbx_seq_one_letter_code
_entity_poly.pdbx_strand_id
1 'polypeptide(L)'
;MAPNLFLCARAIFCPTYWFQKGDRDSDLKEQHWQSPVPGTYKFLPGRGWHLIHRDGCENDEKVPAALVYCRILHRYMFESELEERCRWFDAPLHKGGRPEKLRFFLLDDGIHWVAGWDAQGSFILGPYPKWWLDEDGYTMRRGASPPTSANVSRCSSIIAGKFD
;
A
#
# COMPACT_ATOMS: atom_id res chain seq x y z
N MET A 1 8.95 16.47 -61.73
CA MET A 1 8.20 17.20 -60.68
C MET A 1 8.93 16.97 -59.36
N ALA A 2 9.68 17.95 -58.88
CA ALA A 2 10.43 17.83 -57.63
C ALA A 2 9.59 18.37 -56.47
N PRO A 3 9.47 17.66 -55.34
CA PRO A 3 8.69 18.13 -54.20
C PRO A 3 9.37 19.35 -53.57
N ASN A 4 8.56 20.30 -53.13
CA ASN A 4 9.00 21.62 -52.68
C ASN A 4 9.72 21.52 -51.32
N LEU A 5 11.05 21.62 -51.34
CA LEU A 5 11.97 21.50 -50.19
C LEU A 5 11.63 22.43 -49.01
N PHE A 6 10.92 23.53 -49.27
CA PHE A 6 10.44 24.46 -48.24
C PHE A 6 9.41 23.84 -47.29
N LEU A 7 8.61 22.87 -47.75
CA LEU A 7 7.62 22.18 -46.91
C LEU A 7 8.30 21.19 -45.95
N CYS A 8 9.39 20.54 -46.37
CA CYS A 8 10.14 19.62 -45.51
C CYS A 8 10.90 20.34 -44.40
N ALA A 9 11.42 21.54 -44.67
CA ALA A 9 12.16 22.32 -43.66
C ALA A 9 11.26 22.85 -42.53
N ARG A 10 10.00 23.22 -42.81
CA ARG A 10 9.03 23.65 -41.78
C ARG A 10 8.65 22.52 -40.80
N ALA A 11 8.72 21.26 -41.23
CA ALA A 11 8.40 20.12 -40.37
C ALA A 11 9.49 19.84 -39.32
N ILE A 12 10.75 20.22 -39.59
CA ILE A 12 11.90 19.88 -38.73
C ILE A 12 12.14 20.91 -37.62
N PHE A 13 11.73 22.18 -37.82
CA PHE A 13 12.07 23.29 -36.91
C PHE A 13 10.88 23.91 -36.16
N CYS A 14 9.66 23.36 -36.27
CA CYS A 14 8.51 23.80 -35.48
C CYS A 14 8.03 22.68 -34.52
N PRO A 15 8.60 22.57 -33.30
CA PRO A 15 8.18 21.55 -32.33
C PRO A 15 6.74 21.79 -31.81
N THR A 16 6.14 22.94 -32.12
CA THR A 16 4.79 23.32 -31.70
C THR A 16 3.68 22.56 -32.41
N TYR A 17 3.94 21.90 -33.55
CA TYR A 17 2.91 21.09 -34.23
C TYR A 17 2.88 19.62 -33.77
N TRP A 18 3.96 19.13 -33.14
CA TRP A 18 4.00 17.79 -32.54
C TRP A 18 3.42 17.76 -31.13
N PHE A 19 3.54 18.86 -30.41
CA PHE A 19 2.80 19.11 -29.19
C PHE A 19 1.60 19.99 -29.53
N GLN A 20 0.68 19.47 -30.34
CA GLN A 20 -0.71 19.68 -29.98
C GLN A 20 -0.84 19.08 -28.58
N LYS A 21 -0.63 19.94 -27.58
CA LYS A 21 -1.23 19.81 -26.26
C LYS A 21 -2.71 19.83 -26.58
N GLY A 22 -3.20 18.67 -27.05
CA GLY A 22 -4.59 18.39 -27.10
C GLY A 22 -5.05 18.78 -25.72
N ASP A 23 -6.03 19.67 -25.72
CA ASP A 23 -6.98 19.77 -24.65
C ASP A 23 -7.68 18.41 -24.55
N ARG A 24 -6.91 17.36 -24.23
CA ARG A 24 -7.39 16.20 -23.54
C ARG A 24 -7.53 16.75 -22.13
N ASP A 25 -8.64 17.45 -21.96
CA ASP A 25 -9.58 17.16 -20.90
C ASP A 25 -9.71 15.62 -20.84
N SER A 26 -8.67 14.96 -20.33
CA SER A 26 -8.67 13.52 -20.16
C SER A 26 -9.53 13.36 -18.95
N ASP A 27 -10.85 13.30 -19.17
CA ASP A 27 -11.90 12.99 -18.22
C ASP A 27 -11.27 12.47 -16.94
N LEU A 28 -11.00 13.40 -16.01
CA LEU A 28 -10.35 13.04 -14.77
C LEU A 28 -11.31 12.04 -14.15
N LYS A 29 -10.93 10.76 -14.16
CA LYS A 29 -11.82 9.68 -13.75
C LYS A 29 -12.04 9.84 -12.26
N GLU A 30 -13.12 10.53 -11.95
CA GLU A 30 -13.63 10.68 -10.61
C GLU A 30 -14.59 9.52 -10.38
N GLN A 31 -14.29 8.74 -9.34
CA GLN A 31 -15.06 7.56 -8.99
C GLN A 31 -15.32 7.58 -7.49
N HIS A 32 -16.57 7.33 -7.13
CA HIS A 32 -16.95 7.18 -5.74
C HIS A 32 -16.73 5.72 -5.30
N TRP A 33 -15.97 5.51 -4.23
CA TRP A 33 -15.73 4.18 -3.66
C TRP A 33 -16.21 4.12 -2.20
N GLN A 34 -16.55 2.93 -1.75
CA GLN A 34 -16.95 2.64 -0.37
C GLN A 34 -15.77 2.13 0.49
N SER A 35 -14.64 1.80 -0.13
CA SER A 35 -13.46 1.20 0.51
C SER A 35 -12.20 1.67 -0.21
N PRO A 36 -11.08 1.97 0.47
CA PRO A 36 -10.84 1.82 1.91
C PRO A 36 -11.60 2.81 2.81
N VAL A 37 -11.97 3.98 2.29
CA VAL A 37 -12.81 4.97 2.98
C VAL A 37 -13.92 5.41 2.03
N PRO A 38 -15.18 5.54 2.48
CA PRO A 38 -16.25 6.08 1.65
C PRO A 38 -15.94 7.51 1.19
N GLY A 39 -15.93 7.74 -0.12
CA GLY A 39 -15.59 9.04 -0.68
C GLY A 39 -15.39 9.05 -2.18
N THR A 40 -15.11 10.25 -2.70
CA THR A 40 -14.79 10.47 -4.11
C THR A 40 -13.28 10.44 -4.31
N TYR A 41 -12.87 9.63 -5.27
CA TYR A 41 -11.49 9.40 -5.67
C TYR A 41 -11.24 9.92 -7.07
N LYS A 42 -10.05 10.43 -7.31
CA LYS A 42 -9.62 10.96 -8.60
C LYS A 42 -8.37 10.24 -9.09
N PHE A 43 -8.41 9.74 -10.32
CA PHE A 43 -7.22 9.19 -10.95
C PHE A 43 -6.34 10.31 -11.49
N LEU A 44 -5.11 10.41 -10.98
CA LEU A 44 -4.09 11.33 -11.43
C LEU A 44 -3.07 10.57 -12.31
N PRO A 45 -2.94 10.91 -13.61
CA PRO A 45 -1.97 10.27 -14.49
C PRO A 45 -0.55 10.31 -13.91
N GLY A 46 0.11 9.15 -13.86
CA GLY A 46 1.45 8.99 -13.29
C GLY A 46 1.53 8.89 -11.77
N ARG A 47 0.46 9.21 -11.03
CA ARG A 47 0.41 9.09 -9.56
C ARG A 47 -0.60 8.04 -9.07
N GLY A 48 -1.61 7.71 -9.87
CA GLY A 48 -2.64 6.74 -9.50
C GLY A 48 -3.85 7.36 -8.82
N TRP A 49 -4.58 6.56 -8.05
CA TRP A 49 -5.81 6.97 -7.39
C TRP A 49 -5.53 7.81 -6.14
N HIS A 50 -6.27 8.90 -5.98
CA HIS A 50 -6.17 9.77 -4.81
C HIS A 50 -7.55 10.03 -4.24
N LEU A 51 -7.69 10.02 -2.92
CA LEU A 51 -8.89 10.49 -2.24
C LEU A 51 -8.91 12.01 -2.26
N ILE A 52 -9.98 12.61 -2.81
CA ILE A 52 -10.16 14.06 -2.88
C ILE A 52 -11.26 14.55 -1.94
N HIS A 53 -12.26 13.72 -1.67
CA HIS A 53 -13.40 14.08 -0.83
C HIS A 53 -13.87 12.86 -0.03
N ARG A 54 -14.05 13.01 1.28
CA ARG A 54 -14.59 11.96 2.16
C ARG A 54 -16.08 12.19 2.39
N ASP A 55 -16.86 11.12 2.39
CA ASP A 55 -18.27 11.21 2.71
C ASP A 55 -18.49 11.74 4.13
N GLY A 56 -19.44 12.66 4.30
CA GLY A 56 -19.77 13.26 5.60
C GLY A 56 -18.82 14.37 6.05
N CYS A 57 -17.85 14.77 5.23
CA CYS A 57 -17.01 15.94 5.47
C CYS A 57 -17.47 17.09 4.58
N GLU A 58 -17.76 18.27 5.15
CA GLU A 58 -18.15 19.45 4.33
C GLU A 58 -17.00 20.00 3.49
N ASN A 59 -15.75 19.67 3.84
CA ASN A 59 -14.56 20.19 3.18
C ASN A 59 -13.83 19.09 2.40
N ASP A 60 -13.31 19.46 1.24
CA ASP A 60 -12.40 18.62 0.48
C ASP A 60 -11.10 18.34 1.25
N GLU A 61 -10.48 17.20 0.96
CA GLU A 61 -9.23 16.82 1.57
C GLU A 61 -8.12 17.80 1.15
N LYS A 62 -7.59 18.58 2.10
CA LYS A 62 -6.57 19.63 1.84
C LYS A 62 -5.34 19.10 1.11
N VAL A 63 -5.00 17.82 1.32
CA VAL A 63 -3.92 17.12 0.65
C VAL A 63 -4.48 15.80 0.13
N PRO A 64 -4.57 15.59 -1.20
CA PRO A 64 -5.10 14.36 -1.74
C PRO A 64 -4.31 13.14 -1.23
N ALA A 65 -4.98 12.21 -0.57
CA ALA A 65 -4.32 11.02 -0.02
C ALA A 65 -4.15 9.97 -1.11
N ALA A 66 -2.90 9.57 -1.39
CA ALA A 66 -2.58 8.61 -2.44
C ALA A 66 -2.95 7.17 -2.06
N LEU A 67 -3.44 6.41 -3.05
CA LEU A 67 -3.79 5.00 -2.92
C LEU A 67 -2.86 4.13 -3.73
N VAL A 68 -2.50 3.01 -3.12
CA VAL A 68 -1.64 1.99 -3.69
C VAL A 68 -2.36 0.66 -3.65
N TYR A 69 -2.19 -0.15 -4.70
CA TYR A 69 -2.69 -1.52 -4.70
C TYR A 69 -1.72 -2.42 -3.93
N CYS A 70 -2.15 -2.90 -2.77
CA CYS A 70 -1.36 -3.83 -1.98
C CYS A 70 -1.45 -5.24 -2.57
N ARG A 71 -0.33 -5.73 -3.11
CA ARG A 71 -0.23 -7.07 -3.69
C ARG A 71 -0.32 -8.20 -2.67
N ILE A 72 -0.05 -7.93 -1.39
CA ILE A 72 -0.08 -8.92 -0.32
C ILE A 72 -1.53 -9.15 0.14
N LEU A 73 -2.29 -8.07 0.36
CA LEU A 73 -3.70 -8.14 0.78
C LEU A 73 -4.69 -8.13 -0.39
N HIS A 74 -4.21 -7.96 -1.62
CA HIS A 74 -5.00 -7.87 -2.84
C HIS A 74 -6.09 -6.77 -2.84
N ARG A 75 -5.86 -5.66 -2.15
CA ARG A 75 -6.79 -4.52 -2.08
C ARG A 75 -6.08 -3.18 -2.17
N TYR A 76 -6.83 -2.13 -2.52
CA TYR A 76 -6.36 -0.76 -2.42
C TYR A 76 -6.30 -0.33 -0.96
N MET A 77 -5.27 0.43 -0.61
CA MET A 77 -5.10 1.08 0.69
C MET A 77 -4.33 2.38 0.53
N PHE A 78 -4.30 3.21 1.56
CA PHE A 78 -3.51 4.44 1.52
C PHE A 78 -2.01 4.14 1.53
N GLU A 79 -1.24 4.97 0.85
CA GLU A 79 0.23 4.89 0.86
C GLU A 79 0.79 5.01 2.27
N SER A 80 0.27 5.94 3.08
CA SER A 80 0.66 6.10 4.49
C SER A 80 0.37 4.83 5.31
N GLU A 81 -0.79 4.20 5.12
CA GLU A 81 -1.15 2.96 5.80
C GLU A 81 -0.22 1.80 5.40
N LEU A 82 0.14 1.72 4.11
CA LEU A 82 1.11 0.75 3.63
C LEU A 82 2.47 0.95 4.31
N GLU A 83 2.93 2.20 4.41
CA GLU A 83 4.21 2.55 5.04
C GLU A 83 4.24 2.24 6.54
N GLU A 84 3.18 2.59 7.28
CA GLU A 84 3.04 2.32 8.71
C GLU A 84 3.10 0.83 9.04
N ARG A 85 2.53 -0.01 8.16
CA ARG A 85 2.55 -1.48 8.28
C ARG A 85 3.86 -2.10 7.86
N CYS A 86 4.75 -1.34 7.21
CA CYS A 86 6.03 -1.86 6.74
C CYS A 86 7.16 -1.59 7.74
N ARG A 87 7.91 -2.63 8.13
CA ARG A 87 9.11 -2.48 8.98
C ARG A 87 10.26 -3.36 8.50
N TRP A 88 11.48 -2.91 8.76
CA TRP A 88 12.69 -3.65 8.42
C TRP A 88 13.13 -4.51 9.60
N PHE A 89 13.40 -5.78 9.33
CA PHE A 89 13.95 -6.72 10.31
C PHE A 89 15.00 -7.62 9.67
N ASP A 90 15.96 -8.07 10.47
CA ASP A 90 16.93 -9.08 10.06
C ASP A 90 16.35 -10.47 10.31
N ALA A 91 16.15 -11.24 9.24
CA ALA A 91 15.55 -12.56 9.33
C ALA A 91 16.08 -13.49 8.22
N PRO A 92 16.18 -14.80 8.48
CA PRO A 92 16.59 -15.73 7.46
C PRO A 92 15.44 -15.99 6.48
N LEU A 93 15.64 -15.67 5.19
CA LEU A 93 14.65 -15.88 4.14
C LEU A 93 14.27 -17.37 4.01
N HIS A 94 15.25 -18.26 4.15
CA HIS A 94 15.09 -19.71 4.14
C HIS A 94 15.40 -20.29 5.52
N LYS A 95 14.77 -21.43 5.86
CA LYS A 95 15.00 -22.09 7.16
C LYS A 95 16.48 -22.50 7.26
N GLY A 96 17.19 -21.99 8.26
CA GLY A 96 18.63 -22.24 8.47
C GLY A 96 19.56 -21.38 7.61
N GLY A 97 19.04 -20.40 6.87
CA GLY A 97 19.85 -19.45 6.11
C GLY A 97 20.51 -18.38 6.99
N ARG A 98 21.42 -17.61 6.40
CA ARG A 98 21.96 -16.40 7.04
C ARG A 98 20.83 -15.37 7.20
N PRO A 99 20.76 -14.63 8.32
CA PRO A 99 19.84 -13.52 8.44
C PRO A 99 20.18 -12.44 7.40
N GLU A 100 19.16 -12.00 6.68
CA GLU A 100 19.22 -10.91 5.71
C GLU A 100 18.23 -9.83 6.12
N LYS A 101 18.51 -8.59 5.74
CA LYS A 101 17.64 -7.46 6.01
C LYS A 101 16.45 -7.51 5.06
N LEU A 102 15.26 -7.78 5.60
CA LEU A 102 14.02 -7.90 4.83
C LEU A 102 13.01 -6.85 5.28
N ARG A 103 12.16 -6.38 4.35
CA ARG A 103 11.03 -5.51 4.68
C ARG A 103 9.78 -6.37 4.88
N PHE A 104 9.27 -6.32 6.09
CA PHE A 104 8.07 -7.03 6.50
C PHE A 104 6.85 -6.13 6.42
N PHE A 105 5.70 -6.72 6.13
CA PHE A 105 4.38 -6.10 6.12
C PHE A 105 3.49 -6.73 7.19
N LEU A 106 2.87 -5.90 8.02
CA LEU A 106 1.91 -6.33 9.04
C LEU A 106 0.52 -6.59 8.43
N LEU A 107 0.00 -7.80 8.66
CA LEU A 107 -1.33 -8.21 8.22
C LEU A 107 -2.44 -7.55 9.06
N ASP A 108 -3.68 -7.67 8.57
CA ASP A 108 -4.86 -7.08 9.22
C ASP A 108 -5.16 -7.61 10.62
N ASP A 109 -4.62 -8.77 10.99
CA ASP A 109 -4.77 -9.33 12.33
C ASP A 109 -3.92 -8.61 13.39
N GLY A 110 -3.04 -7.69 12.99
CA GLY A 110 -2.20 -6.91 13.89
C GLY A 110 -1.12 -7.72 14.61
N ILE A 111 -0.95 -9.01 14.27
CA ILE A 111 -0.02 -9.93 14.95
C ILE A 111 0.98 -10.50 13.96
N HIS A 112 0.50 -10.90 12.78
CA HIS A 112 1.31 -11.61 11.80
C HIS A 112 1.92 -10.67 10.78
N TRP A 113 3.16 -10.98 10.44
CA TRP A 113 3.95 -10.28 9.46
C TRP A 113 4.30 -11.20 8.30
N VAL A 114 4.56 -10.62 7.14
CA VAL A 114 5.07 -11.33 5.96
C VAL A 114 6.24 -10.58 5.35
N ALA A 115 7.26 -11.31 4.89
CA ALA A 115 8.39 -10.71 4.18
C ALA A 115 7.93 -10.35 2.76
N GLY A 116 7.75 -9.06 2.49
CA GLY A 116 7.25 -8.54 1.22
C GLY A 116 8.36 -8.03 0.29
N TRP A 117 9.50 -7.61 0.83
CA TRP A 117 10.62 -7.10 0.04
C TRP A 117 11.97 -7.59 0.55
N ASP A 118 12.90 -7.75 -0.38
CA ASP A 118 14.30 -8.08 -0.10
C ASP A 118 15.12 -6.85 0.35
N ALA A 119 16.41 -7.06 0.60
CA ALA A 119 17.34 -6.00 1.03
C ALA A 119 17.53 -4.89 -0.03
N GLN A 120 17.28 -5.20 -1.30
CA GLN A 120 17.37 -4.29 -2.44
C GLN A 120 16.07 -3.50 -2.66
N GLY A 121 15.00 -3.84 -1.92
CA GLY A 121 13.68 -3.25 -2.09
C GLY A 121 12.87 -3.88 -3.25
N SER A 122 13.30 -5.01 -3.79
CA SER A 122 12.53 -5.77 -4.77
C SER A 122 11.42 -6.54 -4.08
N PHE A 123 10.24 -6.58 -4.71
CA PHE A 123 9.09 -7.28 -4.17
C PHE A 123 9.26 -8.80 -4.28
N ILE A 124 9.09 -9.51 -3.16
CA ILE A 124 9.13 -10.97 -3.08
C ILE A 124 7.75 -11.50 -3.46
N LEU A 125 7.69 -12.39 -4.45
CA LEU A 125 6.45 -13.04 -4.84
C LEU A 125 6.12 -14.19 -3.86
N GLY A 126 4.84 -14.31 -3.50
CA GLY A 126 4.35 -15.35 -2.60
C GLY A 126 4.57 -16.78 -3.14
N PRO A 127 4.39 -17.82 -2.31
CA PRO A 127 3.66 -17.82 -1.03
C PRO A 127 4.41 -17.20 0.14
N TYR A 128 3.71 -16.43 0.98
CA TYR A 128 4.31 -15.74 2.12
C TYR A 128 4.27 -16.61 3.39
N PRO A 129 5.41 -17.00 3.96
CA PRO A 129 5.43 -17.58 5.29
C PRO A 129 4.98 -16.53 6.32
N LYS A 130 4.19 -16.95 7.32
CA LYS A 130 3.82 -16.09 8.45
C LYS A 130 4.96 -15.97 9.45
N TRP A 131 5.13 -14.76 9.93
CA TRP A 131 6.05 -14.39 10.98
C TRP A 131 5.32 -13.66 12.09
N TRP A 132 5.94 -13.62 13.26
CA TRP A 132 5.48 -12.81 14.38
C TRP A 132 6.70 -12.23 15.09
N LEU A 133 6.47 -11.10 15.77
CA LEU A 133 7.50 -10.37 16.50
C LEU A 133 7.62 -10.93 17.92
N ASP A 134 8.85 -11.25 18.33
CA ASP A 134 9.14 -11.74 19.68
C ASP A 134 8.87 -10.69 20.75
N GLU A 135 8.85 -11.10 22.03
CA GLU A 135 8.62 -10.20 23.17
C GLU A 135 9.63 -9.04 23.22
N ASP A 136 10.85 -9.28 22.75
CA ASP A 136 11.91 -8.27 22.66
C ASP A 136 11.60 -7.15 21.64
N GLY A 137 10.62 -7.34 20.76
CA GLY A 137 10.20 -6.35 19.77
C GLY A 137 11.14 -6.21 18.55
N TYR A 138 12.21 -7.00 18.48
CA TYR A 138 13.20 -6.91 17.40
C TYR A 138 13.39 -8.22 16.63
N THR A 139 13.07 -9.37 17.24
CA THR A 139 13.34 -10.68 16.64
C THR A 139 12.12 -11.23 15.93
N MET A 140 12.29 -11.58 14.66
CA MET A 140 11.23 -12.18 13.85
C MET A 140 11.28 -13.70 13.94
N ARG A 141 10.16 -14.32 14.33
CA ARG A 141 10.03 -15.77 14.44
C ARG A 141 9.02 -16.29 13.42
N ARG A 142 9.40 -17.35 12.70
CA ARG A 142 8.54 -17.99 11.69
C ARG A 142 7.57 -18.96 12.36
N GLY A 143 6.28 -18.85 12.09
CA GLY A 143 5.29 -19.73 12.70
C GLY A 143 3.84 -19.27 12.51
N ALA A 144 2.91 -20.12 12.92
CA ALA A 144 1.47 -19.88 12.75
C ALA A 144 0.90 -18.85 13.74
N SER A 145 1.56 -18.62 14.87
CA SER A 145 1.22 -17.60 15.87
C SER A 145 2.34 -17.51 16.93
N PRO A 146 2.44 -16.39 17.68
CA PRO A 146 3.16 -16.40 18.96
C PRO A 146 2.62 -17.52 19.85
N PRO A 147 3.45 -18.20 20.66
CA PRO A 147 2.92 -18.99 21.77
C PRO A 147 2.11 -18.01 22.64
N THR A 148 0.83 -18.31 22.87
CA THR A 148 -0.01 -17.52 23.77
C THR A 148 0.75 -17.39 25.08
N SER A 149 1.23 -16.19 25.41
CA SER A 149 1.87 -15.95 26.68
C SER A 149 0.85 -16.31 27.76
N ALA A 150 1.10 -17.43 28.43
CA ALA A 150 0.32 -17.88 29.56
C ALA A 150 0.62 -16.94 30.72
N ASN A 151 0.09 -15.72 30.70
CA ASN A 151 0.08 -14.77 31.82
C ASN A 151 -0.80 -13.54 31.48
N VAL A 152 -2.10 -13.77 31.29
CA VAL A 152 -3.09 -12.74 31.64
C VAL A 152 -3.84 -13.28 32.84
N SER A 153 -3.54 -12.69 33.99
CA SER A 153 -4.19 -12.94 35.27
C SER A 153 -5.70 -13.03 35.08
N ARG A 154 -6.27 -14.21 35.35
CA ARG A 154 -7.70 -14.43 35.40
C ARG A 154 -8.27 -13.70 36.62
N CYS A 155 -8.48 -12.39 36.50
CA CYS A 155 -9.45 -11.71 37.35
C CYS A 155 -10.84 -12.08 36.82
N SER A 156 -11.30 -13.27 37.18
CA SER A 156 -12.72 -13.63 37.07
C SER A 156 -13.49 -12.84 38.13
N SER A 157 -14.02 -11.67 37.76
CA SER A 157 -15.13 -11.07 38.49
C SER A 157 -16.38 -11.89 38.19
N ILE A 158 -16.58 -12.95 38.96
CA ILE A 158 -17.86 -13.65 39.04
C ILE A 158 -18.84 -12.67 39.71
N ILE A 159 -19.65 -11.98 38.93
CA ILE A 159 -20.92 -11.42 39.42
C ILE A 159 -21.99 -12.45 39.07
N ALA A 160 -22.26 -13.34 40.02
CA ALA A 160 -23.43 -14.19 39.99
C ALA A 160 -24.65 -13.37 40.44
N GLY A 161 -25.32 -12.71 39.49
CA GLY A 161 -26.65 -12.16 39.70
C GLY A 161 -27.70 -13.21 39.33
N LYS A 162 -28.14 -14.00 40.32
CA LYS A 162 -29.39 -14.76 40.22
C LYS A 162 -30.55 -13.76 40.27
N PHE A 163 -31.38 -13.76 39.22
CA PHE A 163 -32.75 -13.29 39.31
C PHE A 163 -33.60 -14.44 39.86
N ASP A 164 -34.22 -14.21 41.01
CA ASP A 164 -35.51 -14.74 41.43
C ASP A 164 -36.24 -13.58 42.12
#